data_AF-A0A9X4H077-F1
#
_entry.id   AF-A0A9X4H077-F1
#
_cell.length_a   1.000
_cell.length_b   1.000
_cell.length_c   1.000
_cell.angle_alpha   90.00
_cell.angle_beta   90.00
_cell.angle_gamma   90.00
#
_symmetry.space_group_name_H-M   'P 1'
#
loop_
_entity.id
_entity.type
_entity.pdbx_description
1 polymer ?
#
loop_
_entity_poly.entity_id
_entity_poly.type
_entity_poly.pdbx_seq_one_letter_code
_entity_poly.pdbx_strand_id
1 'polypeptide(L)'
;MNSPSDKEKVLFQLSLYSNLVSGQRGGNLEEKLYEAIQAKLKDNQEYIGRWEVVWGPAVKQSQNDGYAVNAMYVAHSLDTPSCYVVLIAGTNSPSLFDWLFEDLLVKHQVPWVFGAAPNAKISLGTAIGLGIILALKPSDNRPNAGKNLIKFLKDLPKTDIDLTVTGHSLGGALSPTLALLLKNIQLNWDSERKVKISSMPTAGPTAGNSAFSQYSDQILEEVTRYWNKLDIVPHAWNETTLEQIKRIYLPAIPEDIVTDRFVNCAEQVALSGDYLQIKPCAPPFEGEINKEIIDPNSPAFINFFKQVRYQHIEAYEKYFAIPGIATNCLAELYRDPKTIFTPALQRFAKRAGLSLPPELTKDIFTNKSTSIPIAGQLIELPTEPNDPRMPEIVELVTAELKKLLSSDYSLSNNS
;
A
#
# COMPACT_ATOMS: atom_id res chain seq x y z
N MET A 1 -21.44 15.24 0.79
CA MET A 1 -20.30 14.28 0.74
C MET A 1 -20.84 13.06 0.02
N ASN A 2 -20.28 12.70 -1.13
CA ASN A 2 -20.92 11.71 -1.99
C ASN A 2 -20.52 10.31 -1.55
N SER A 3 -21.51 9.49 -1.18
CA SER A 3 -21.33 8.06 -0.98
C SER A 3 -20.63 7.44 -2.20
N PRO A 4 -19.81 6.38 -2.02
CA PRO A 4 -19.14 5.74 -3.13
C PRO A 4 -20.18 5.17 -4.09
N SER A 5 -19.94 5.34 -5.40
CA SER A 5 -20.72 4.70 -6.45
C SER A 5 -20.57 3.18 -6.38
N ASP A 6 -21.48 2.44 -7.02
CA ASP A 6 -21.40 0.99 -7.04
C ASP A 6 -20.12 0.49 -7.73
N LYS A 7 -19.64 1.21 -8.76
CA LYS A 7 -18.34 0.94 -9.39
C LYS A 7 -17.20 1.07 -8.37
N GLU A 8 -17.18 2.14 -7.58
CA GLU A 8 -16.12 2.38 -6.59
C GLU A 8 -16.16 1.34 -5.45
N LYS A 9 -17.35 0.90 -5.03
CA LYS A 9 -17.49 -0.22 -4.09
C LYS A 9 -16.93 -1.53 -4.65
N VAL A 10 -17.21 -1.83 -5.92
CA VAL A 10 -16.66 -3.02 -6.60
C VAL A 10 -15.13 -2.94 -6.70
N LEU A 11 -14.59 -1.78 -7.09
CA LEU A 11 -13.14 -1.57 -7.15
C LEU A 11 -12.48 -1.75 -5.78
N PHE A 12 -13.09 -1.25 -4.71
CA PHE A 12 -12.61 -1.46 -3.35
C PHE A 12 -12.65 -2.94 -2.99
N GLN A 13 -13.78 -3.63 -3.25
CA GLN A 13 -13.93 -5.05 -2.94
C GLN A 13 -12.91 -5.93 -3.66
N LEU A 14 -12.66 -5.68 -4.95
CA LEU A 14 -11.62 -6.37 -5.71
C LEU A 14 -10.23 -6.09 -5.10
N SER A 15 -9.96 -4.85 -4.69
CA SER A 15 -8.66 -4.50 -4.10
C SER A 15 -8.36 -5.31 -2.84
N LEU A 16 -9.39 -5.64 -2.03
CA LEU A 16 -9.23 -6.47 -0.84
C LEU A 16 -8.76 -7.89 -1.20
N TYR A 17 -9.13 -8.43 -2.36
CA TYR A 17 -8.77 -9.79 -2.75
C TYR A 17 -7.27 -9.98 -2.98
N SER A 18 -6.54 -8.91 -3.31
CA SER A 18 -5.08 -8.95 -3.41
C SER A 18 -4.39 -9.32 -2.07
N ASN A 19 -5.11 -9.20 -0.95
CA ASN A 19 -4.61 -9.45 0.40
C ASN A 19 -5.08 -10.80 0.99
N LEU A 20 -5.69 -11.71 0.20
CA LEU A 20 -6.27 -12.97 0.73
C LEU A 20 -5.24 -13.97 1.29
N VAL A 21 -3.97 -13.81 0.92
CA VAL A 21 -2.86 -14.56 1.54
C VAL A 21 -2.18 -13.78 2.68
N SER A 22 -2.85 -12.70 3.11
CA SER A 22 -2.71 -11.96 4.36
C SER A 22 -2.03 -12.75 5.48
N GLY A 23 -0.83 -12.41 5.95
CA GLY A 23 -0.22 -13.09 7.12
C GLY A 23 0.07 -14.59 6.97
N GLN A 24 -0.09 -15.18 5.78
CA GLN A 24 0.31 -16.57 5.51
C GLN A 24 1.83 -16.67 5.23
N ARG A 25 2.43 -17.83 5.55
CA ARG A 25 3.84 -18.12 5.31
C ARG A 25 4.02 -19.41 4.51
N GLY A 26 5.05 -19.42 3.66
CA GLY A 26 5.53 -20.62 2.98
C GLY A 26 4.55 -21.24 1.97
N GLY A 27 5.02 -22.27 1.27
CA GLY A 27 4.29 -22.88 0.15
C GLY A 27 4.16 -21.94 -1.04
N ASN A 28 3.35 -22.34 -2.03
CA ASN A 28 3.07 -21.55 -3.22
C ASN A 28 1.97 -20.51 -2.90
N LEU A 29 2.36 -19.34 -2.37
CA LEU A 29 1.39 -18.28 -2.03
C LEU A 29 0.69 -17.71 -3.27
N GLU A 30 1.32 -17.75 -4.45
CA GLU A 30 0.65 -17.36 -5.69
C GLU A 30 -0.51 -18.30 -6.03
N GLU A 31 -0.35 -19.61 -5.82
CA GLU A 31 -1.41 -20.61 -6.04
C GLU A 31 -2.60 -20.37 -5.13
N LYS A 32 -2.31 -20.27 -3.82
CA LYS A 32 -3.33 -20.03 -2.80
C LYS A 32 -4.07 -18.71 -3.05
N LEU A 33 -3.34 -17.66 -3.41
CA LEU A 33 -3.95 -16.37 -3.72
C LEU A 33 -4.83 -16.48 -4.97
N TYR A 34 -4.37 -17.18 -6.01
CA TYR A 34 -5.15 -17.37 -7.23
C TYR A 34 -6.44 -18.14 -6.97
N GLU A 35 -6.38 -19.27 -6.27
CA GLU A 35 -7.55 -20.06 -5.89
C GLU A 35 -8.54 -19.24 -5.06
N ALA A 36 -8.04 -18.49 -4.07
CA ALA A 36 -8.89 -17.64 -3.23
C ALA A 36 -9.56 -16.50 -4.01
N ILE A 37 -8.82 -15.84 -4.93
CA ILE A 37 -9.40 -14.82 -5.82
C ILE A 37 -10.49 -15.44 -6.70
N GLN A 38 -10.21 -16.57 -7.36
CA GLN A 38 -11.19 -17.24 -8.22
C GLN A 38 -12.46 -17.62 -7.48
N ALA A 39 -12.32 -18.16 -6.26
CA ALA A 39 -13.46 -18.46 -5.39
C ALA A 39 -14.27 -17.18 -5.08
N LYS A 40 -13.61 -16.09 -4.67
CA LYS A 40 -14.30 -14.83 -4.36
C LYS A 40 -14.95 -14.16 -5.57
N LEU A 41 -14.33 -14.22 -6.75
CA LEU A 41 -14.93 -13.70 -7.99
C LEU A 41 -16.22 -14.46 -8.35
N LYS A 42 -16.20 -15.79 -8.19
CA LYS A 42 -17.36 -16.64 -8.43
C LYS A 42 -18.46 -16.43 -7.39
N ASP A 43 -18.11 -16.49 -6.11
CA ASP A 43 -19.09 -16.41 -5.01
C ASP A 43 -19.81 -15.06 -4.97
N ASN A 44 -19.11 -13.99 -5.33
CA ASN A 44 -19.65 -12.63 -5.28
C ASN A 44 -20.11 -12.10 -6.65
N GLN A 45 -20.11 -12.93 -7.69
CA GLN A 45 -20.37 -12.54 -9.08
C GLN A 45 -21.71 -11.78 -9.25
N GLU A 46 -22.76 -12.19 -8.54
CA GLU A 46 -24.09 -11.55 -8.60
C GLU A 46 -24.07 -10.09 -8.10
N TYR A 47 -23.08 -9.74 -7.28
CA TYR A 47 -22.96 -8.42 -6.63
C TYR A 47 -21.90 -7.54 -7.28
N ILE A 48 -20.79 -8.14 -7.74
CA ILE A 48 -19.65 -7.39 -8.30
C ILE A 48 -19.58 -7.42 -9.82
N GLY A 49 -20.45 -8.20 -10.47
CA GLY A 49 -20.40 -8.49 -11.91
C GLY A 49 -19.42 -9.61 -12.25
N ARG A 50 -19.26 -9.88 -13.55
CA ARG A 50 -18.40 -10.93 -14.08
C ARG A 50 -16.99 -10.40 -14.32
N TRP A 51 -16.02 -11.03 -13.67
CA TRP A 51 -14.60 -10.67 -13.77
C TRP A 51 -13.74 -11.91 -13.97
N GLU A 52 -12.62 -11.72 -14.63
CA GLU A 52 -11.56 -12.73 -14.76
C GLU A 52 -10.21 -12.13 -14.38
N VAL A 53 -9.28 -12.98 -13.94
CA VAL A 53 -7.89 -12.58 -13.72
C VAL A 53 -7.14 -12.75 -15.04
N VAL A 54 -6.56 -11.66 -15.56
CA VAL A 54 -5.84 -11.65 -16.83
C VAL A 54 -4.33 -11.53 -16.67
N TRP A 55 -3.86 -11.12 -15.48
CA TRP A 55 -2.45 -11.15 -15.13
C TRP A 55 -2.30 -11.45 -13.64
N GLY A 56 -1.44 -12.39 -13.29
CA GLY A 56 -1.20 -12.74 -11.88
C GLY A 56 -2.22 -13.71 -11.28
N PRO A 57 -2.35 -13.72 -9.95
CA PRO A 57 -1.59 -12.89 -9.01
C PRO A 57 -0.11 -13.24 -9.02
N ALA A 58 0.72 -12.23 -8.85
CA ALA A 58 2.15 -12.37 -8.58
C ALA A 58 2.41 -11.96 -7.14
N VAL A 59 3.19 -12.76 -6.40
CA VAL A 59 3.45 -12.56 -4.97
C VAL A 59 4.96 -12.53 -4.74
N LYS A 60 5.46 -11.42 -4.20
CA LYS A 60 6.84 -11.37 -3.70
C LYS A 60 6.86 -12.01 -2.32
N GLN A 61 7.54 -13.13 -2.15
CA GLN A 61 7.83 -13.68 -0.82
C GLN A 61 9.20 -13.25 -0.30
N SER A 62 9.27 -12.98 1.00
CA SER A 62 10.51 -12.76 1.74
C SER A 62 11.28 -14.08 1.84
N GLN A 63 12.56 -14.05 1.51
CA GLN A 63 13.44 -15.22 1.59
C GLN A 63 13.81 -15.58 3.04
N ASN A 64 13.64 -14.64 3.97
CA ASN A 64 14.09 -14.80 5.36
C ASN A 64 13.05 -15.52 6.24
N ASP A 65 11.76 -15.27 6.01
CA ASP A 65 10.65 -15.75 6.86
C ASP A 65 9.43 -16.28 6.08
N GLY A 66 9.47 -16.24 4.74
CA GLY A 66 8.49 -16.86 3.86
C GLY A 66 7.15 -16.12 3.76
N TYR A 67 7.03 -14.94 4.39
CA TYR A 67 5.86 -14.06 4.26
C TYR A 67 5.75 -13.47 2.86
N ALA A 68 4.54 -13.21 2.39
CA ALA A 68 4.38 -12.28 1.29
C ALA A 68 4.80 -10.86 1.74
N VAL A 69 5.55 -10.18 0.90
CA VAL A 69 5.99 -8.80 1.04
C VAL A 69 4.97 -7.89 0.37
N ASN A 70 4.57 -8.25 -0.86
CA ASN A 70 3.50 -7.59 -1.60
C ASN A 70 2.92 -8.56 -2.64
N ALA A 71 1.71 -8.28 -3.12
CA ALA A 71 1.03 -9.04 -4.15
C ALA A 71 0.29 -8.10 -5.10
N MET A 72 0.21 -8.47 -6.37
CA MET A 72 -0.50 -7.70 -7.39
C MET A 72 -1.17 -8.63 -8.40
N TYR A 73 -2.34 -8.24 -8.90
CA TYR A 73 -2.99 -8.91 -10.02
C TYR A 73 -3.74 -7.91 -10.90
N VAL A 74 -4.15 -8.34 -12.10
CA VAL A 74 -5.03 -7.56 -12.97
C VAL A 74 -6.32 -8.33 -13.21
N ALA A 75 -7.45 -7.65 -12.95
CA ALA A 75 -8.78 -8.13 -13.28
C ALA A 75 -9.29 -7.45 -14.55
N HIS A 76 -10.07 -8.18 -15.35
CA HIS A 76 -10.76 -7.70 -16.54
C HIS A 76 -12.25 -7.94 -16.39
N SER A 77 -13.07 -6.94 -16.71
CA SER A 77 -14.53 -7.07 -16.62
C SER A 77 -15.09 -7.73 -17.87
N LEU A 78 -15.85 -8.81 -17.69
CA LEU A 78 -16.58 -9.46 -18.79
C LEU A 78 -17.90 -8.74 -19.12
N ASP A 79 -18.38 -7.88 -18.21
CA ASP A 79 -19.57 -7.06 -18.42
C ASP A 79 -19.23 -5.72 -19.08
N THR A 80 -18.01 -5.22 -18.90
CA THR A 80 -17.48 -4.02 -19.55
C THR A 80 -16.08 -4.31 -20.11
N PRO A 81 -15.96 -4.84 -21.34
CA PRO A 81 -14.68 -5.32 -21.89
C PRO A 81 -13.57 -4.26 -22.06
N SER A 82 -13.89 -2.97 -21.96
CA SER A 82 -12.87 -1.91 -21.91
C SER A 82 -12.23 -1.77 -20.52
N CYS A 83 -12.79 -2.37 -19.48
CA CYS A 83 -12.41 -2.11 -18.09
C CYS A 83 -11.40 -3.13 -17.57
N TYR A 84 -10.22 -2.62 -17.24
CA TYR A 84 -9.14 -3.35 -16.59
C TYR A 84 -8.78 -2.70 -15.26
N VAL A 85 -8.46 -3.51 -14.26
CA VAL A 85 -8.14 -3.01 -12.92
C VAL A 85 -6.87 -3.66 -12.43
N VAL A 86 -5.84 -2.85 -12.14
CA VAL A 86 -4.60 -3.29 -11.49
C VAL A 86 -4.80 -3.17 -9.98
N LEU A 87 -4.64 -4.28 -9.27
CA LEU A 87 -5.01 -4.42 -7.87
C LEU A 87 -3.78 -4.75 -7.05
N ILE A 88 -3.41 -3.84 -6.15
CA ILE A 88 -2.17 -3.91 -5.37
C ILE A 88 -2.51 -4.15 -3.90
N ALA A 89 -1.89 -5.18 -3.33
CA ALA A 89 -2.02 -5.49 -1.92
C ALA A 89 -1.36 -4.43 -1.04
N GLY A 90 -1.86 -4.33 0.19
CA GLY A 90 -1.07 -3.79 1.28
C GLY A 90 0.11 -4.71 1.60
N THR A 91 0.90 -4.36 2.60
CA THR A 91 1.93 -5.28 3.13
C THR A 91 1.22 -6.52 3.70
N ASN A 92 1.67 -7.70 3.29
CA ASN A 92 1.11 -8.98 3.76
C ASN A 92 1.75 -9.45 5.09
N SER A 93 2.21 -8.48 5.88
CA SER A 93 2.75 -8.67 7.23
C SER A 93 1.59 -8.53 8.23
N PRO A 94 1.55 -9.28 9.33
CA PRO A 94 0.52 -9.16 10.38
C PRO A 94 0.53 -7.81 11.12
N SER A 95 1.22 -6.79 10.60
CA SER A 95 1.68 -5.65 11.34
C SER A 95 1.51 -4.37 10.51
N LEU A 96 0.45 -3.62 10.82
CA LEU A 96 0.17 -2.32 10.19
C LEU A 96 1.24 -1.27 10.54
N PHE A 97 1.90 -1.43 11.69
CA PHE A 97 2.79 -0.42 12.26
C PHE A 97 4.28 -0.63 11.97
N ASP A 98 4.78 -1.87 11.84
CA ASP A 98 6.15 -2.07 11.34
C ASP A 98 6.26 -1.49 9.93
N TRP A 99 5.19 -1.65 9.14
CA TRP A 99 5.10 -1.05 7.82
C TRP A 99 5.11 0.49 7.84
N LEU A 100 4.30 1.10 8.71
CA LEU A 100 4.21 2.55 8.80
C LEU A 100 5.59 3.13 9.19
N PHE A 101 6.25 2.63 10.24
CA PHE A 101 7.46 3.28 10.77
C PHE A 101 8.79 2.78 10.21
N GLU A 102 8.94 1.46 10.03
CA GLU A 102 10.23 0.85 9.71
C GLU A 102 10.36 0.59 8.20
N ASP A 103 9.28 0.19 7.51
CA ASP A 103 9.37 -0.20 6.10
C ASP A 103 9.24 0.96 5.11
N LEU A 104 8.56 2.07 5.45
CA LEU A 104 8.45 3.21 4.54
C LEU A 104 9.74 4.04 4.42
N LEU A 105 10.71 3.85 5.33
CA LEU A 105 12.03 4.49 5.29
C LEU A 105 11.96 6.01 4.99
N VAL A 106 10.94 6.68 5.54
CA VAL A 106 10.48 8.02 5.10
C VAL A 106 11.45 9.16 5.40
N LYS A 107 12.45 8.90 6.22
CA LYS A 107 13.55 9.83 6.44
C LYS A 107 14.34 10.12 5.16
N HIS A 108 14.46 9.12 4.29
CA HIS A 108 15.21 9.21 3.05
C HIS A 108 14.24 9.21 1.87
N GLN A 109 14.62 9.92 0.81
CA GLN A 109 13.81 10.07 -0.39
C GLN A 109 14.61 9.80 -1.64
N VAL A 110 13.93 9.24 -2.64
CA VAL A 110 14.47 8.91 -3.97
C VAL A 110 13.86 9.89 -4.98
N PRO A 111 14.66 10.51 -5.87
CA PRO A 111 14.12 11.33 -6.95
C PRO A 111 13.13 10.58 -7.84
N TRP A 112 12.06 11.26 -8.26
CA TRP A 112 11.18 10.73 -9.29
C TRP A 112 11.88 10.79 -10.66
N VAL A 113 12.17 9.62 -11.24
CA VAL A 113 13.00 9.52 -12.47
C VAL A 113 12.20 9.28 -13.75
N PHE A 114 10.88 9.09 -13.67
CA PHE A 114 10.07 8.61 -14.79
C PHE A 114 9.51 9.75 -15.67
N GLY A 115 9.60 11.01 -15.25
CA GLY A 115 9.11 12.14 -16.03
C GLY A 115 9.79 13.46 -15.65
N ALA A 116 9.44 14.53 -16.35
CA ALA A 116 9.99 15.88 -16.14
C ALA A 116 9.38 16.53 -14.89
N ALA A 117 9.79 16.06 -13.72
CA ALA A 117 9.30 16.51 -12.42
C ALA A 117 10.46 17.03 -11.54
N PRO A 118 10.90 18.29 -11.74
CA PRO A 118 11.97 18.87 -10.92
C PRO A 118 11.61 18.80 -9.43
N ASN A 119 12.58 18.41 -8.60
CA ASN A 119 12.45 18.29 -7.15
C ASN A 119 11.43 17.27 -6.64
N ALA A 120 10.66 16.60 -7.51
CA ALA A 120 9.75 15.54 -7.10
C ALA A 120 10.55 14.35 -6.54
N LYS A 121 10.21 13.94 -5.33
CA LYS A 121 10.81 12.78 -4.67
C LYS A 121 9.73 11.95 -3.98
N ILE A 122 9.95 10.65 -3.95
CA ILE A 122 9.15 9.69 -3.19
C ILE A 122 9.96 9.17 -2.00
N SER A 123 9.29 8.69 -0.95
CA SER A 123 9.98 8.04 0.17
C SER A 123 10.79 6.84 -0.33
N LEU A 124 11.89 6.51 0.34
CA LEU A 124 12.71 5.36 0.00
C LEU A 124 11.89 4.05 0.03
N GLY A 125 11.00 3.88 1.01
CA GLY A 125 10.12 2.71 1.08
C GLY A 125 9.07 2.66 -0.03
N THR A 126 8.50 3.80 -0.44
CA THR A 126 7.64 3.85 -1.64
C THR A 126 8.44 3.47 -2.89
N ALA A 127 9.68 3.93 -3.04
CA ALA A 127 10.54 3.59 -4.17
C ALA A 127 10.86 2.08 -4.21
N ILE A 128 11.16 1.47 -3.07
CA ILE A 128 11.38 0.03 -2.94
C ILE A 128 10.12 -0.75 -3.26
N GLY A 129 8.97 -0.37 -2.68
CA GLY A 129 7.68 -0.99 -2.96
C GLY A 129 7.32 -0.94 -4.45
N LEU A 130 7.55 0.21 -5.10
CA LEU A 130 7.39 0.39 -6.53
C LEU A 130 8.31 -0.54 -7.33
N GLY A 131 9.59 -0.63 -6.97
CA GLY A 131 10.55 -1.54 -7.60
C GLY A 131 10.12 -3.01 -7.49
N ILE A 132 9.63 -3.42 -6.32
CA ILE A 132 9.12 -4.77 -6.08
C ILE A 132 7.96 -5.08 -7.03
N ILE A 133 6.93 -4.24 -7.07
CA ILE A 133 5.73 -4.53 -7.89
C ILE A 133 6.00 -4.45 -9.39
N LEU A 134 6.97 -3.64 -9.84
CA LEU A 134 7.41 -3.60 -11.24
C LEU A 134 8.20 -4.86 -11.66
N ALA A 135 8.91 -5.47 -10.71
CA ALA A 135 9.69 -6.69 -10.94
C ALA A 135 8.85 -7.97 -10.87
N LEU A 136 7.62 -7.90 -10.33
CA LEU A 136 6.72 -9.05 -10.24
C LEU A 136 6.43 -9.67 -11.61
N LYS A 137 6.46 -11.00 -11.66
CA LYS A 137 6.10 -11.83 -12.80
C LYS A 137 5.33 -13.02 -12.23
N PRO A 138 4.09 -13.28 -12.67
CA PRO A 138 3.35 -14.46 -12.22
C PRO A 138 4.14 -15.73 -12.58
N SER A 139 4.14 -16.74 -11.72
CA SER A 139 4.78 -18.03 -11.99
C SER A 139 3.81 -19.08 -12.50
N ASP A 140 4.35 -20.25 -12.85
CA ASP A 140 3.58 -21.46 -13.13
C ASP A 140 2.48 -21.29 -14.19
N ASN A 141 1.27 -21.79 -13.92
CA ASN A 141 0.11 -21.75 -14.83
C ASN A 141 -0.76 -20.49 -14.68
N ARG A 142 -0.23 -19.42 -14.07
CA ARG A 142 -1.01 -18.18 -13.82
C ARG A 142 -1.16 -17.40 -15.13
N PRO A 143 -2.27 -16.65 -15.29
CA PRO A 143 -2.44 -15.74 -16.42
C PRO A 143 -1.22 -14.84 -16.64
N ASN A 144 -0.70 -14.88 -17.88
CA ASN A 144 0.49 -14.15 -18.31
C ASN A 144 1.77 -14.43 -17.50
N ALA A 145 1.96 -15.69 -17.08
CA ALA A 145 3.18 -16.15 -16.42
C ALA A 145 4.48 -15.73 -17.15
N GLY A 146 5.48 -15.35 -16.37
CA GLY A 146 6.79 -14.87 -16.86
C GLY A 146 6.81 -13.45 -17.41
N LYS A 147 5.66 -12.79 -17.62
CA LYS A 147 5.57 -11.39 -18.08
C LYS A 147 5.39 -10.45 -16.88
N ASN A 148 6.17 -9.36 -16.84
CA ASN A 148 5.90 -8.28 -15.90
C ASN A 148 4.69 -7.46 -16.36
N LEU A 149 4.17 -6.60 -15.48
CA LEU A 149 2.96 -5.80 -15.75
C LEU A 149 3.09 -5.00 -17.06
N ILE A 150 4.23 -4.34 -17.29
CA ILE A 150 4.44 -3.53 -18.51
C ILE A 150 4.34 -4.40 -19.77
N LYS A 151 4.98 -5.57 -19.81
CA LYS A 151 4.91 -6.49 -20.96
C LYS A 151 3.48 -6.94 -21.21
N PHE A 152 2.73 -7.23 -20.15
CA PHE A 152 1.31 -7.52 -20.27
C PHE A 152 0.51 -6.34 -20.84
N LEU A 153 0.73 -5.11 -20.34
CA LEU A 153 0.03 -3.92 -20.83
C LEU A 153 0.33 -3.62 -22.31
N LYS A 154 1.56 -3.90 -22.78
CA LYS A 154 1.93 -3.78 -24.20
C LYS A 154 1.11 -4.71 -25.11
N ASP A 155 0.77 -5.88 -24.59
CA ASP A 155 0.04 -6.94 -25.31
C ASP A 155 -1.49 -6.74 -25.24
N LEU A 156 -1.98 -5.73 -24.52
CA LEU A 156 -3.40 -5.40 -24.50
C LEU A 156 -3.90 -5.06 -25.93
N PRO A 157 -5.19 -5.34 -26.22
CA PRO A 157 -5.81 -4.95 -27.48
C PRO A 157 -5.61 -3.47 -27.77
N LYS A 158 -5.40 -3.12 -29.05
CA LYS A 158 -5.27 -1.72 -29.50
C LYS A 158 -6.65 -1.06 -29.66
N THR A 159 -7.42 -1.08 -28.58
CA THR A 159 -8.76 -0.51 -28.45
C THR A 159 -8.81 0.43 -27.25
N ASP A 160 -9.82 1.29 -27.19
CA ASP A 160 -9.98 2.19 -26.05
C ASP A 160 -10.23 1.39 -24.76
N ILE A 161 -9.35 1.56 -23.77
CA ILE A 161 -9.33 0.81 -22.51
C ILE A 161 -9.33 1.79 -21.34
N ASP A 162 -10.13 1.49 -20.32
CA ASP A 162 -10.11 2.14 -19.02
C ASP A 162 -9.31 1.28 -18.04
N LEU A 163 -8.10 1.73 -17.70
CA LEU A 163 -7.21 1.08 -16.74
C LEU A 163 -7.24 1.82 -15.40
N THR A 164 -7.85 1.21 -14.39
CA THR A 164 -7.85 1.75 -13.02
C THR A 164 -6.79 1.06 -12.16
N VAL A 165 -5.92 1.80 -11.50
CA VAL A 165 -4.98 1.25 -10.50
C VAL A 165 -5.51 1.54 -9.10
N THR A 166 -5.71 0.49 -8.29
CA THR A 166 -6.30 0.60 -6.95
C THR A 166 -5.56 -0.26 -5.92
N GLY A 167 -5.69 0.13 -4.66
CA GLY A 167 -5.15 -0.57 -3.52
C GLY A 167 -5.56 0.10 -2.21
N HIS A 168 -5.37 -0.64 -1.12
CA HIS A 168 -5.67 -0.21 0.24
C HIS A 168 -4.39 -0.15 1.08
N SER A 169 -4.31 0.75 2.06
CA SER A 169 -3.15 0.89 2.96
C SER A 169 -1.86 1.22 2.19
N LEU A 170 -0.80 0.41 2.29
CA LEU A 170 0.37 0.51 1.41
C LEU A 170 -0.02 0.49 -0.08
N GLY A 171 -0.96 -0.37 -0.46
CA GLY A 171 -1.51 -0.40 -1.83
C GLY A 171 -2.14 0.93 -2.23
N GLY A 172 -2.66 1.70 -1.26
CA GLY A 172 -3.19 3.06 -1.46
C GLY A 172 -2.10 4.12 -1.73
N ALA A 173 -0.86 3.92 -1.26
CA ALA A 173 0.27 4.76 -1.66
C ALA A 173 0.90 4.30 -2.99
N LEU A 174 1.00 2.98 -3.21
CA LEU A 174 1.62 2.41 -4.41
C LEU A 174 0.74 2.54 -5.65
N SER A 175 -0.58 2.43 -5.54
CA SER A 175 -1.49 2.50 -6.70
C SER A 175 -1.41 3.82 -7.50
N PRO A 176 -1.51 5.01 -6.89
CA PRO A 176 -1.39 6.26 -7.64
C PRO A 176 0.05 6.50 -8.10
N THR A 177 1.04 6.02 -7.35
CA THR A 177 2.46 6.09 -7.75
C THR A 177 2.71 5.26 -9.01
N LEU A 178 2.16 4.04 -9.07
CA LEU A 178 2.22 3.19 -10.25
C LEU A 178 1.42 3.78 -11.41
N ALA A 179 0.22 4.31 -11.17
CA ALA A 179 -0.57 4.99 -12.19
C ALA A 179 0.21 6.16 -12.83
N LEU A 180 0.87 6.99 -12.00
CA LEU A 180 1.70 8.09 -12.46
C LEU A 180 2.89 7.60 -13.29
N LEU A 181 3.55 6.52 -12.85
CA LEU A 181 4.61 5.88 -13.62
C LEU A 181 4.09 5.45 -14.98
N LEU A 182 3.02 4.64 -15.02
CA LEU A 182 2.43 4.12 -16.25
C LEU A 182 2.06 5.26 -17.22
N LYS A 183 1.54 6.37 -16.69
CA LYS A 183 1.23 7.57 -17.47
C LYS A 183 2.48 8.25 -18.03
N ASN A 184 3.53 8.40 -17.22
CA ASN A 184 4.79 9.01 -17.63
C ASN A 184 5.51 8.24 -18.74
N ILE A 185 5.42 6.91 -18.71
CA ILE A 185 6.02 6.04 -19.72
C ILE A 185 5.01 5.57 -20.78
N GLN A 186 3.82 6.18 -20.88
CA GLN A 186 2.71 5.67 -21.69
C GLN A 186 3.10 5.43 -23.16
N LEU A 187 3.85 6.35 -23.77
CA LEU A 187 4.29 6.21 -25.17
C LEU A 187 5.16 4.96 -25.42
N ASN A 188 5.78 4.41 -24.38
CA ASN A 188 6.64 3.24 -24.50
C ASN A 188 5.86 1.91 -24.56
N TRP A 189 4.60 1.90 -24.11
CA TRP A 189 3.79 0.68 -24.04
C TRP A 189 2.41 0.80 -24.68
N ASP A 190 1.91 2.01 -24.84
CA ASP A 190 0.66 2.39 -25.50
C ASP A 190 0.92 3.66 -26.36
N SER A 191 1.65 3.47 -27.45
CA SER A 191 2.05 4.54 -28.37
C SER A 191 0.85 5.26 -29.03
N GLU A 192 -0.27 4.57 -29.17
CA GLU A 192 -1.52 5.10 -29.73
C GLU A 192 -2.39 5.82 -28.69
N ARG A 193 -1.99 5.81 -27.41
CA ARG A 193 -2.71 6.41 -26.28
C ARG A 193 -4.16 5.91 -26.17
N LYS A 194 -4.34 4.61 -26.38
CA LYS A 194 -5.63 3.92 -26.29
C LYS A 194 -6.05 3.61 -24.85
N VAL A 195 -5.11 3.62 -23.92
CA VAL A 195 -5.38 3.34 -22.52
C VAL A 195 -5.54 4.63 -21.72
N LYS A 196 -6.73 4.83 -21.17
CA LYS A 196 -7.00 5.86 -20.18
C LYS A 196 -6.66 5.34 -18.80
N ILE A 197 -5.80 6.05 -18.08
CA ILE A 197 -5.27 5.63 -16.78
C ILE A 197 -5.93 6.46 -15.68
N SER A 198 -6.51 5.78 -14.69
CA SER A 198 -7.08 6.39 -13.49
C SER A 198 -6.57 5.67 -12.24
N SER A 199 -6.79 6.27 -11.07
CA SER A 199 -6.47 5.63 -9.79
C SER A 199 -7.53 5.88 -8.72
N MET A 200 -7.80 4.86 -7.91
CA MET A 200 -8.73 4.94 -6.77
C MET A 200 -8.05 4.45 -5.48
N PRO A 201 -7.06 5.19 -4.95
CA PRO A 201 -6.41 4.79 -3.71
C PRO A 201 -7.33 4.90 -2.50
N THR A 202 -7.22 3.95 -1.59
CA THR A 202 -7.88 4.01 -0.27
C THR A 202 -6.87 3.90 0.86
N ALA A 203 -7.06 4.69 1.92
CA ALA A 203 -6.27 4.60 3.16
C ALA A 203 -4.74 4.68 2.99
N GLY A 204 -4.26 5.32 1.91
CA GLY A 204 -2.83 5.42 1.63
C GLY A 204 -2.14 6.56 2.39
N PRO A 205 -0.93 6.38 2.93
CA PRO A 205 -0.09 7.46 3.45
C PRO A 205 0.51 8.26 2.28
N THR A 206 1.17 9.37 2.60
CA THR A 206 1.87 10.18 1.59
C THR A 206 3.04 9.39 0.97
N ALA A 207 3.02 9.26 -0.34
CA ALA A 207 4.07 8.58 -1.10
C ALA A 207 5.37 9.41 -1.23
N GLY A 208 5.26 10.74 -1.23
CA GLY A 208 6.37 11.64 -1.57
C GLY A 208 6.16 13.08 -1.13
N ASN A 209 7.07 13.93 -1.56
CA ASN A 209 7.09 15.34 -1.20
C ASN A 209 6.03 16.17 -1.95
N SER A 210 5.91 17.46 -1.60
CA SER A 210 4.96 18.38 -2.22
C SER A 210 5.14 18.50 -3.73
N ALA A 211 6.38 18.53 -4.23
CA ALA A 211 6.68 18.57 -5.66
C ALA A 211 6.18 17.30 -6.39
N PHE A 212 6.35 16.12 -5.80
CA PHE A 212 5.79 14.88 -6.33
C PHE A 212 4.26 14.89 -6.32
N SER A 213 3.64 15.35 -5.22
CA SER A 213 2.19 15.47 -5.12
C SER A 213 1.60 16.39 -6.19
N GLN A 214 2.17 17.59 -6.36
CA GLN A 214 1.72 18.57 -7.35
C GLN A 214 1.89 18.06 -8.78
N TYR A 215 3.04 17.44 -9.07
CA TYR A 215 3.28 16.83 -10.37
C TYR A 215 2.31 15.68 -10.66
N SER A 216 2.05 14.83 -9.66
CA SER A 216 1.05 13.75 -9.78
C SER A 216 -0.33 14.30 -10.12
N ASP A 217 -0.78 15.32 -9.39
CA ASP A 217 -2.09 15.94 -9.58
C ASP A 217 -2.25 16.65 -10.93
N GLN A 218 -1.14 17.13 -11.50
CA GLN A 218 -1.09 17.72 -12.84
C GLN A 218 -1.17 16.67 -13.96
N ILE A 219 -0.51 15.52 -13.78
CA ILE A 219 -0.39 14.50 -14.83
C ILE A 219 -1.55 13.50 -14.81
N LEU A 220 -2.04 13.14 -13.63
CA LEU A 220 -3.17 12.23 -13.46
C LEU A 220 -4.47 13.04 -13.32
N GLU A 221 -5.22 13.05 -14.43
CA GLU A 221 -6.52 13.72 -14.53
C GLU A 221 -7.57 13.04 -13.63
N GLU A 222 -7.58 11.71 -13.56
CA GLU A 222 -8.60 10.92 -12.85
C GLU A 222 -8.02 10.18 -11.64
N VAL A 223 -8.02 10.85 -10.49
CA VAL A 223 -7.69 10.22 -9.20
C VAL A 223 -8.79 10.54 -8.19
N THR A 224 -9.44 9.49 -7.68
CA THR A 224 -10.41 9.60 -6.58
C THR A 224 -9.82 8.98 -5.33
N ARG A 225 -9.26 9.82 -4.46
CA ARG A 225 -8.65 9.38 -3.19
C ARG A 225 -9.72 9.29 -2.10
N TYR A 226 -9.89 8.09 -1.54
CA TYR A 226 -10.75 7.87 -0.38
C TYR A 226 -9.94 7.71 0.90
N TRP A 227 -10.35 8.43 1.93
CA TRP A 227 -9.72 8.36 3.22
C TRP A 227 -10.73 8.65 4.33
N ASN A 228 -10.58 7.94 5.44
CA ASN A 228 -11.36 8.12 6.65
C ASN A 228 -10.70 9.21 7.50
N LYS A 229 -11.47 10.19 7.95
CA LYS A 229 -10.99 11.25 8.85
C LYS A 229 -10.43 10.73 10.17
N LEU A 230 -10.90 9.56 10.63
CA LEU A 230 -10.46 8.92 11.86
C LEU A 230 -9.36 7.86 11.64
N ASP A 231 -8.93 7.64 10.40
CA ASP A 231 -7.80 6.77 10.09
C ASP A 231 -6.50 7.55 10.11
N ILE A 232 -5.54 7.12 10.93
CA ILE A 232 -4.28 7.82 11.10
C ILE A 232 -3.33 7.60 9.90
N VAL A 233 -3.51 6.55 9.10
CA VAL A 233 -2.55 6.20 8.03
C VAL A 233 -2.48 7.31 6.96
N PRO A 234 -3.60 7.86 6.45
CA PRO A 234 -3.57 9.02 5.55
C PRO A 234 -2.97 10.30 6.13
N HIS A 235 -2.87 10.42 7.46
CA HIS A 235 -2.26 11.58 8.12
C HIS A 235 -0.73 11.52 8.09
N ALA A 236 -0.14 10.34 7.91
CA ALA A 236 1.29 10.19 7.72
C ALA A 236 1.67 10.50 6.26
N TRP A 237 2.71 11.27 5.96
CA TRP A 237 3.79 11.78 6.81
C TRP A 237 3.85 13.31 6.84
N ASN A 238 2.74 13.97 6.48
CA ASN A 238 2.68 15.42 6.53
C ASN A 238 2.67 15.90 7.99
N GLU A 239 3.58 16.81 8.34
CA GLU A 239 3.79 17.29 9.71
C GLU A 239 2.51 17.83 10.36
N THR A 240 1.73 18.61 9.63
CA THR A 240 0.50 19.22 10.14
C THR A 240 -0.59 18.18 10.42
N THR A 241 -0.71 17.15 9.58
CA THR A 241 -1.69 16.08 9.80
C THR A 241 -1.21 15.05 10.81
N LEU A 242 0.10 14.82 10.95
CA LEU A 242 0.66 13.96 11.99
C LEU A 242 0.31 14.48 13.40
N GLU A 243 0.44 15.77 13.65
CA GLU A 243 0.10 16.37 14.96
C GLU A 243 -1.37 16.09 15.36
N GLN A 244 -2.28 16.06 14.38
CA GLN A 244 -3.71 15.80 14.62
C GLN A 244 -3.99 14.41 15.20
N ILE A 245 -3.11 13.44 14.95
CA ILE A 245 -3.23 12.06 15.41
C ILE A 245 -3.33 11.99 16.95
N LYS A 246 -2.61 12.87 17.67
CA LYS A 246 -2.58 12.90 19.14
C LYS A 246 -3.97 13.05 19.76
N ARG A 247 -4.89 13.69 19.02
CA ARG A 247 -6.22 14.09 19.51
C ARG A 247 -7.38 13.48 18.71
N ILE A 248 -7.09 12.65 17.71
CA ILE A 248 -8.05 12.20 16.70
C ILE A 248 -9.25 11.40 17.28
N TYR A 249 -9.09 10.77 18.44
CA TYR A 249 -10.14 9.98 19.10
C TYR A 249 -10.73 10.62 20.36
N LEU A 250 -10.43 11.89 20.63
CA LEU A 250 -11.06 12.61 21.74
C LEU A 250 -12.57 12.82 21.48
N PRO A 251 -13.40 12.86 22.54
CA PRO A 251 -13.07 12.58 23.94
C PRO A 251 -13.16 11.08 24.31
N ALA A 252 -13.46 10.20 23.35
CA ALA A 252 -13.76 8.79 23.63
C ALA A 252 -12.53 8.01 24.15
N ILE A 253 -11.35 8.35 23.66
CA ILE A 253 -10.06 7.83 24.15
C ILE A 253 -9.27 9.03 24.66
N PRO A 254 -8.95 9.12 25.96
CA PRO A 254 -8.24 10.26 26.52
C PRO A 254 -6.81 10.34 26.00
N GLU A 255 -6.20 11.51 26.18
CA GLU A 255 -4.79 11.75 25.84
C GLU A 255 -3.87 10.79 26.59
N ASP A 256 -2.80 10.37 25.92
CA ASP A 256 -1.85 9.41 26.44
C ASP A 256 -0.43 9.78 26.00
N ILE A 257 0.49 9.87 26.97
CA ILE A 257 1.88 10.27 26.72
C ILE A 257 2.63 9.32 25.78
N VAL A 258 2.23 8.06 25.71
CA VAL A 258 2.81 7.08 24.80
C VAL A 258 2.40 7.39 23.37
N THR A 259 1.12 7.69 23.15
CA THR A 259 0.61 8.14 21.84
C THR A 259 1.33 9.41 21.41
N ASP A 260 1.49 10.39 22.30
CA ASP A 260 2.20 11.63 21.98
C ASP A 260 3.66 11.37 21.59
N ARG A 261 4.39 10.56 22.36
CA ARG A 261 5.78 10.19 22.03
C ARG A 261 5.87 9.44 20.71
N PHE A 262 4.87 8.60 20.39
CA PHE A 262 4.81 7.84 19.15
C PHE A 262 4.64 8.77 17.95
N VAL A 263 3.71 9.73 18.03
CA VAL A 263 3.51 10.74 16.99
C VAL A 263 4.73 11.64 16.86
N ASN A 264 5.32 12.10 17.97
CA ASN A 264 6.56 12.90 17.93
C ASN A 264 7.70 12.15 17.22
N CYS A 265 7.82 10.83 17.40
CA CYS A 265 8.79 10.02 16.67
C CYS A 265 8.50 10.03 15.16
N ALA A 266 7.23 9.88 14.76
CA ALA A 266 6.81 9.97 13.36
C ALA A 266 7.20 11.32 12.73
N GLU A 267 6.92 12.42 13.43
CA GLU A 267 7.27 13.78 13.01
C GLU A 267 8.77 13.95 12.82
N GLN A 268 9.59 13.45 13.75
CA GLN A 268 11.06 13.54 13.64
C GLN A 268 11.62 12.76 12.45
N VAL A 269 11.04 11.61 12.11
CA VAL A 269 11.47 10.82 10.95
C VAL A 269 11.02 11.49 9.65
N ALA A 270 9.88 12.20 9.64
CA ALA A 270 9.31 12.87 8.48
C ALA A 270 9.82 14.30 8.24
N LEU A 271 10.45 14.93 9.24
CA LEU A 271 10.72 16.38 9.32
C LEU A 271 11.36 16.98 8.05
N SER A 272 12.27 16.27 7.39
CA SER A 272 12.97 16.77 6.20
C SER A 272 12.31 16.38 4.87
N GLY A 273 11.16 15.71 4.91
CA GLY A 273 10.56 15.07 3.74
C GLY A 273 9.59 15.94 2.94
N ASP A 274 9.10 17.06 3.49
CA ASP A 274 8.09 17.92 2.84
C ASP A 274 6.89 17.11 2.30
N TYR A 275 6.46 16.12 3.07
CA TYR A 275 5.46 15.15 2.64
C TYR A 275 4.09 15.78 2.42
N LEU A 276 3.46 15.45 1.30
CA LEU A 276 2.11 15.91 0.95
C LEU A 276 1.31 14.79 0.29
N GLN A 277 0.03 14.69 0.64
CA GLN A 277 -0.88 13.75 -0.01
C GLN A 277 -1.19 14.22 -1.43
N ILE A 278 -1.23 13.27 -2.37
CA ILE A 278 -1.85 13.52 -3.68
C ILE A 278 -3.32 13.90 -3.48
N LYS A 279 -3.87 14.73 -4.37
CA LYS A 279 -5.20 15.33 -4.21
C LYS A 279 -5.40 15.78 -2.74
N PRO A 280 -4.58 16.71 -2.22
CA PRO A 280 -4.56 17.06 -0.81
C PRO A 280 -5.90 17.66 -0.34
N CYS A 281 -6.65 18.26 -1.27
CA CYS A 281 -7.98 18.82 -1.02
C CYS A 281 -9.12 17.78 -1.12
N ALA A 282 -8.84 16.50 -1.40
CA ALA A 282 -9.89 15.48 -1.44
C ALA A 282 -10.54 15.35 -0.05
N PRO A 283 -11.86 15.53 0.08
CA PRO A 283 -12.52 15.48 1.38
C PRO A 283 -12.46 14.06 1.97
N PRO A 284 -12.26 13.91 3.29
CA PRO A 284 -12.40 12.62 3.94
C PRO A 284 -13.87 12.20 3.96
N PHE A 285 -14.14 10.92 4.17
CA PHE A 285 -15.42 10.53 4.75
C PHE A 285 -15.37 10.59 6.28
N GLU A 286 -16.51 10.90 6.89
CA GLU A 286 -16.65 10.95 8.34
C GLU A 286 -16.75 9.52 8.90
N GLY A 287 -15.67 9.05 9.53
CA GLY A 287 -15.70 7.80 10.30
C GLY A 287 -16.40 7.97 11.64
N GLU A 288 -16.79 6.84 12.23
CA GLU A 288 -17.40 6.79 13.56
C GLU A 288 -16.52 6.02 14.53
N ILE A 289 -16.31 6.56 15.73
CA ILE A 289 -15.60 5.85 16.81
C ILE A 289 -16.42 4.63 17.21
N ASN A 290 -15.77 3.46 17.23
CA ASN A 290 -16.39 2.24 17.70
C ASN A 290 -16.22 2.15 19.22
N LYS A 291 -17.26 2.48 19.96
CA LYS A 291 -17.22 2.46 21.43
C LYS A 291 -17.19 1.04 22.01
N GLU A 292 -17.63 0.03 21.25
CA GLU A 292 -17.70 -1.36 21.72
C GLU A 292 -16.32 -2.01 21.88
N ILE A 293 -15.32 -1.51 21.15
CA ILE A 293 -13.93 -2.00 21.24
C ILE A 293 -13.09 -1.27 22.29
N ILE A 294 -13.64 -0.21 22.90
CA ILE A 294 -12.98 0.57 23.96
C ILE A 294 -13.22 -0.14 25.29
N ASP A 295 -12.15 -0.63 25.90
CA ASP A 295 -12.19 -1.23 27.23
C ASP A 295 -11.78 -0.19 28.29
N PRO A 296 -12.68 0.23 29.20
CA PRO A 296 -12.36 1.24 30.21
C PRO A 296 -11.29 0.78 31.21
N ASN A 297 -11.00 -0.52 31.31
CA ASN A 297 -9.94 -1.06 32.17
C ASN A 297 -8.59 -1.16 31.45
N SER A 298 -8.56 -0.98 30.12
CA SER A 298 -7.33 -0.98 29.33
C SER A 298 -6.69 0.42 29.32
N PRO A 299 -5.34 0.53 29.33
CA PRO A 299 -4.66 1.81 29.14
C PRO A 299 -5.10 2.51 27.84
N ALA A 300 -5.13 3.85 27.85
CA ALA A 300 -5.63 4.65 26.74
C ALA A 300 -4.89 4.37 25.42
N PHE A 301 -3.56 4.21 25.47
CA PHE A 301 -2.76 3.76 24.33
C PHE A 301 -3.24 2.43 23.72
N ILE A 302 -3.65 1.44 24.53
CA ILE A 302 -4.16 0.17 23.99
C ILE A 302 -5.46 0.40 23.21
N ASN A 303 -6.38 1.18 23.78
CA ASN A 303 -7.64 1.53 23.13
C ASN A 303 -7.40 2.36 21.85
N PHE A 304 -6.42 3.26 21.87
CA PHE A 304 -6.02 4.05 20.70
C PHE A 304 -5.67 3.13 19.53
N PHE A 305 -4.81 2.12 19.74
CA PHE A 305 -4.38 1.21 18.68
C PHE A 305 -5.47 0.23 18.22
N LYS A 306 -6.36 -0.21 19.13
CA LYS A 306 -7.59 -0.92 18.72
C LYS A 306 -8.43 -0.05 17.77
N GLN A 307 -8.55 1.24 18.09
CA GLN A 307 -9.31 2.18 17.29
C GLN A 307 -8.64 2.46 15.94
N VAL A 308 -7.31 2.57 15.87
CA VAL A 308 -6.56 2.68 14.60
C VAL A 308 -6.88 1.52 13.67
N ARG A 309 -6.78 0.27 14.17
CA ARG A 309 -7.11 -0.92 13.37
C ARG A 309 -8.53 -0.86 12.82
N TYR A 310 -9.50 -0.53 13.67
CA TYR A 310 -10.90 -0.41 13.25
C TYR A 310 -11.07 0.66 12.16
N GLN A 311 -10.51 1.85 12.36
CA GLN A 311 -10.68 2.96 11.42
C GLN A 311 -9.97 2.72 10.09
N HIS A 312 -8.87 1.97 10.11
CA HIS A 312 -8.09 1.66 8.92
C HIS A 312 -8.71 0.55 8.08
N ILE A 313 -9.32 -0.46 8.69
CA ILE A 313 -9.86 -1.63 7.97
C ILE A 313 -11.40 -1.61 7.97
N GLU A 314 -11.98 -1.88 9.14
CA GLU A 314 -13.42 -2.16 9.30
C GLU A 314 -14.29 -0.96 8.91
N ALA A 315 -13.84 0.27 9.16
CA ALA A 315 -14.58 1.47 8.76
C ALA A 315 -14.68 1.64 7.24
N TYR A 316 -13.64 1.27 6.48
CA TYR A 316 -13.70 1.29 5.01
C TYR A 316 -14.57 0.15 4.49
N GLU A 317 -14.45 -1.05 5.06
CA GLU A 317 -15.31 -2.19 4.75
C GLU A 317 -16.80 -1.84 4.95
N LYS A 318 -17.15 -1.08 6.00
CA LYS A 318 -18.50 -0.53 6.21
C LYS A 318 -18.87 0.55 5.20
N TYR A 319 -17.97 1.50 4.93
CA TYR A 319 -18.23 2.62 4.02
C TYR A 319 -18.45 2.17 2.57
N PHE A 320 -17.72 1.15 2.13
CA PHE A 320 -17.82 0.55 0.79
C PHE A 320 -18.69 -0.72 0.74
N ALA A 321 -19.48 -0.99 1.79
CA ALA A 321 -20.23 -2.23 1.89
C ALA A 321 -21.14 -2.46 0.67
N ILE A 322 -21.09 -3.68 0.14
CA ILE A 322 -22.00 -4.17 -0.89
C ILE A 322 -22.98 -5.12 -0.18
N PRO A 323 -24.29 -4.79 -0.12
CA PRO A 323 -25.28 -5.68 0.48
C PRO A 323 -25.22 -7.07 -0.14
N GLY A 324 -25.08 -8.10 0.70
CA GLY A 324 -24.97 -9.51 0.26
C GLY A 324 -23.54 -10.06 0.20
N ILE A 325 -22.51 -9.21 0.27
CA ILE A 325 -21.12 -9.65 0.42
C ILE A 325 -20.69 -9.54 1.89
N ALA A 326 -20.08 -10.60 2.42
CA ALA A 326 -19.48 -10.57 3.75
C ALA A 326 -18.24 -9.67 3.76
N THR A 327 -18.24 -8.66 4.63
CA THR A 327 -17.21 -7.61 4.69
C THR A 327 -16.07 -7.91 5.65
N ASN A 328 -15.84 -9.16 6.08
CA ASN A 328 -14.87 -9.44 7.16
C ASN A 328 -13.47 -9.86 6.68
N CYS A 329 -13.21 -9.74 5.38
CA CYS A 329 -12.09 -10.45 4.76
C CYS A 329 -10.72 -10.00 5.29
N LEU A 330 -10.55 -8.71 5.58
CA LEU A 330 -9.35 -8.18 6.24
C LEU A 330 -9.52 -8.10 7.76
N ALA A 331 -10.71 -7.72 8.24
CA ALA A 331 -10.96 -7.60 9.67
C ALA A 331 -10.60 -8.88 10.45
N GLU A 332 -11.01 -10.05 9.95
CA GLU A 332 -10.71 -11.33 10.60
C GLU A 332 -9.23 -11.64 10.66
N LEU A 333 -8.47 -11.27 9.63
CA LEU A 333 -7.02 -11.44 9.61
C LEU A 333 -6.31 -10.62 10.69
N TYR A 334 -6.79 -9.41 10.95
CA TYR A 334 -6.18 -8.51 11.92
C TYR A 334 -6.76 -8.64 13.33
N ARG A 335 -7.71 -9.54 13.62
CA ARG A 335 -8.35 -9.65 14.96
C ARG A 335 -7.39 -10.08 16.08
N ASP A 336 -6.25 -10.71 15.75
CA ASP A 336 -5.28 -11.13 16.75
C ASP A 336 -4.64 -9.91 17.46
N PRO A 337 -4.73 -9.77 18.80
CA PRO A 337 -4.09 -8.69 19.54
C PRO A 337 -2.58 -8.54 19.29
N LYS A 338 -1.88 -9.62 18.88
CA LYS A 338 -0.46 -9.58 18.48
C LYS A 338 -0.21 -8.74 17.23
N THR A 339 -1.22 -8.55 16.37
CA THR A 339 -1.14 -7.68 15.18
C THR A 339 -1.12 -6.19 15.53
N ILE A 340 -1.64 -5.85 16.72
CA ILE A 340 -1.71 -4.49 17.25
C ILE A 340 -0.39 -4.11 17.92
N PHE A 341 0.26 -5.05 18.62
CA PHE A 341 1.52 -4.84 19.34
C PHE A 341 2.70 -5.46 18.60
N THR A 342 3.06 -4.81 17.50
CA THR A 342 4.12 -5.23 16.59
C THR A 342 5.51 -5.10 17.22
N PRO A 343 6.53 -5.83 16.75
CA PRO A 343 7.92 -5.65 17.22
C PRO A 343 8.41 -4.20 17.21
N ALA A 344 8.07 -3.38 16.21
CA ALA A 344 8.43 -1.96 16.18
C ALA A 344 7.76 -1.20 17.34
N LEU A 345 6.47 -1.44 17.57
CA LEU A 345 5.74 -0.81 18.67
C LEU A 345 6.28 -1.25 20.04
N GLN A 346 6.67 -2.52 20.16
CA GLN A 346 7.32 -3.06 21.36
C GLN A 346 8.72 -2.46 21.58
N ARG A 347 9.53 -2.31 20.52
CA ARG A 347 10.83 -1.65 20.56
C ARG A 347 10.69 -0.19 20.98
N PHE A 348 9.75 0.52 20.37
CA PHE A 348 9.41 1.89 20.74
C PHE A 348 8.99 1.97 22.20
N ALA A 349 8.05 1.12 22.63
CA ALA A 349 7.58 1.08 24.02
C ALA A 349 8.74 0.86 25.00
N LYS A 350 9.63 -0.10 24.70
CA LYS A 350 10.83 -0.37 25.49
C LYS A 350 11.80 0.83 25.52
N ARG A 351 12.10 1.45 24.37
CA ARG A 351 12.96 2.66 24.26
C ARG A 351 12.35 3.84 25.03
N ALA A 352 11.02 3.94 25.04
CA ALA A 352 10.26 4.95 25.77
C ALA A 352 10.10 4.64 27.27
N GLY A 353 10.62 3.51 27.76
CA GLY A 353 10.56 3.11 29.17
C GLY A 353 9.19 2.61 29.63
N LEU A 354 8.39 2.03 28.74
CA LEU A 354 7.02 1.60 29.01
C LEU A 354 6.95 0.10 29.29
N SER A 355 6.22 -0.27 30.34
CA SER A 355 5.91 -1.66 30.67
C SER A 355 4.72 -2.15 29.83
N LEU A 356 4.97 -3.03 28.87
CA LEU A 356 3.91 -3.72 28.14
C LEU A 356 3.40 -4.93 28.94
N PRO A 357 2.10 -5.26 28.87
CA PRO A 357 1.54 -6.49 29.44
C PRO A 357 2.36 -7.74 29.06
N PRO A 358 2.58 -8.71 29.99
CA PRO A 358 3.41 -9.89 29.74
C PRO A 358 2.97 -10.76 28.55
N GLU A 359 1.68 -10.73 28.24
CA GLU A 359 1.06 -11.44 27.12
C GLU A 359 1.50 -10.86 25.76
N LEU A 360 1.90 -9.59 25.73
CA LEU A 360 2.38 -8.84 24.57
C LEU A 360 3.90 -8.86 24.44
N THR A 361 4.62 -9.41 25.42
CA THR A 361 6.10 -9.51 25.43
C THR A 361 6.62 -10.94 25.22
N LYS A 362 5.73 -11.92 24.99
CA LYS A 362 6.11 -13.35 24.94
C LYS A 362 6.84 -13.77 23.65
N ASP A 363 6.64 -13.03 22.55
CA ASP A 363 7.29 -13.30 21.26
C ASP A 363 8.35 -12.23 20.96
N ILE A 364 9.35 -12.07 21.83
CA ILE A 364 10.55 -11.28 21.51
C ILE A 364 11.37 -12.10 20.52
N PHE A 365 11.21 -11.86 19.22
CA PHE A 365 12.07 -12.47 18.20
C PHE A 365 12.92 -11.44 17.43
N THR A 366 14.23 -11.66 17.63
CA THR A 366 15.42 -11.41 16.80
C THR A 366 15.51 -10.15 15.96
N ASN A 367 16.61 -9.41 16.15
CA ASN A 367 17.20 -8.38 15.28
C ASN A 367 17.49 -8.89 13.85
N LYS A 368 16.53 -9.48 13.15
CA LYS A 368 16.71 -9.83 11.74
C LYS A 368 16.36 -8.61 10.93
N SER A 369 17.39 -7.99 10.40
CA SER A 369 17.26 -6.89 9.45
C SER A 369 16.47 -7.38 8.23
N THR A 370 15.50 -6.58 7.79
CA THR A 370 14.76 -6.84 6.56
C THR A 370 15.71 -6.70 5.39
N SER A 371 15.82 -7.73 4.56
CA SER A 371 16.67 -7.66 3.36
C SER A 371 15.79 -7.55 2.12
N ILE A 372 16.09 -6.59 1.26
CA ILE A 372 15.33 -6.32 0.04
C ILE A 372 16.19 -6.60 -1.19
N PRO A 373 15.61 -7.18 -2.26
CA PRO A 373 16.32 -7.33 -3.51
C PRO A 373 16.45 -5.96 -4.19
N ILE A 374 17.67 -5.45 -4.33
CA ILE A 374 18.00 -4.27 -5.15
C ILE A 374 19.07 -4.71 -6.15
N ALA A 375 18.82 -4.48 -7.45
CA ALA A 375 19.77 -4.83 -8.52
C ALA A 375 20.23 -6.31 -8.52
N GLY A 376 19.36 -7.23 -8.13
CA GLY A 376 19.68 -8.67 -8.03
C GLY A 376 20.52 -9.06 -6.82
N GLN A 377 20.86 -8.10 -5.94
CA GLN A 377 21.52 -8.34 -4.67
C GLN A 377 20.52 -8.21 -3.53
N LEU A 378 20.67 -9.05 -2.50
CA LEU A 378 19.89 -8.94 -1.29
C LEU A 378 20.58 -7.93 -0.36
N ILE A 379 20.03 -6.72 -0.26
CA ILE A 379 20.57 -5.64 0.57
C ILE A 379 19.87 -5.65 1.91
N GLU A 380 20.66 -5.75 2.97
CA GLU A 380 20.19 -5.63 4.34
C GLU A 380 19.85 -4.17 4.65
N LEU A 381 18.55 -3.87 4.85
CA LEU A 381 18.11 -2.54 5.23
C LEU A 381 18.58 -2.22 6.64
N PRO A 382 19.19 -1.05 6.87
CA PRO A 382 19.52 -0.59 8.20
C PRO A 382 18.30 -0.54 9.12
N THR A 383 18.49 -0.91 10.39
CA THR A 383 17.47 -0.80 11.44
C THR A 383 17.43 0.58 12.09
N GLU A 384 18.42 1.45 11.81
CA GLU A 384 18.49 2.80 12.37
C GLU A 384 18.37 3.86 11.25
N PRO A 385 17.55 4.92 11.42
CA PRO A 385 17.34 5.94 10.39
C PRO A 385 18.60 6.72 9.97
N ASN A 386 19.63 6.76 10.84
CA ASN A 386 20.89 7.50 10.66
C ASN A 386 22.06 6.60 10.21
N ASP A 387 21.79 5.40 9.71
CA ASP A 387 22.86 4.51 9.25
C ASP A 387 23.67 5.15 8.11
N PRO A 388 25.01 5.15 8.19
CA PRO A 388 25.87 5.79 7.20
C PRO A 388 25.76 5.18 5.79
N ARG A 389 25.16 3.99 5.65
CA ARG A 389 24.91 3.33 4.35
C ARG A 389 23.71 3.90 3.60
N MET A 390 22.86 4.72 4.24
CA MET A 390 21.61 5.20 3.64
C MET A 390 21.79 5.97 2.32
N PRO A 391 22.79 6.88 2.16
CA PRO A 391 23.03 7.53 0.87
C PRO A 391 23.32 6.54 -0.26
N GLU A 392 24.14 5.51 0.01
CA GLU A 392 24.46 4.46 -0.96
C GLU A 392 23.21 3.65 -1.33
N ILE A 393 22.36 3.29 -0.36
CA ILE A 393 21.10 2.59 -0.61
C ILE A 393 20.16 3.44 -1.48
N VAL A 394 20.04 4.75 -1.20
CA VAL A 394 19.24 5.67 -2.02
C VAL A 394 19.74 5.72 -3.46
N GLU A 395 21.06 5.79 -3.67
CA GLU A 395 21.66 5.76 -5.01
C GLU A 395 21.39 4.44 -5.74
N LEU A 396 21.52 3.30 -5.05
CA LEU A 396 21.25 1.97 -5.62
C LEU A 396 19.77 1.82 -6.04
N VAL A 397 18.83 2.22 -5.19
CA VAL A 397 17.39 2.19 -5.52
C VAL A 397 17.09 3.15 -6.69
N THR A 398 17.68 4.36 -6.68
CA THR A 398 17.53 5.32 -7.78
C THR A 398 18.04 4.74 -9.10
N ALA A 399 19.21 4.09 -9.09
CA ALA A 399 19.79 3.46 -10.27
C ALA A 399 18.93 2.30 -10.78
N GLU A 400 18.35 1.50 -9.89
CA GLU A 400 17.48 0.39 -10.27
C GLU A 400 16.18 0.88 -10.93
N LEU A 401 15.53 1.91 -10.36
CA LEU A 401 14.36 2.54 -10.99
C LEU A 401 14.70 3.12 -12.37
N LYS A 402 15.90 3.69 -12.54
CA LYS A 402 16.39 4.14 -13.86
C LYS A 402 16.66 2.98 -14.81
N LYS A 403 17.18 1.85 -14.33
CA LYS A 403 17.40 0.67 -15.19
C LYS A 403 16.10 0.16 -15.76
N LEU A 404 15.01 0.17 -14.98
CA LEU A 404 13.68 -0.19 -15.48
C LEU A 404 13.25 0.67 -16.67
N LEU A 405 13.75 1.91 -16.83
CA LEU A 405 13.56 2.73 -18.04
C LEU A 405 14.43 2.29 -19.24
N SER A 406 15.55 1.59 -19.01
CA SER A 406 16.53 1.23 -20.04
C SER A 406 16.50 -0.23 -20.49
N SER A 407 16.25 -1.19 -19.58
CA SER A 407 16.51 -2.61 -19.82
C SER A 407 15.33 -3.40 -20.42
N ASP A 408 14.17 -2.76 -20.60
CA ASP A 408 13.01 -3.32 -21.32
C ASP A 408 12.45 -2.32 -22.38
N TYR A 409 13.18 -1.22 -22.65
CA TYR A 409 12.78 -0.15 -23.57
C TYR A 409 13.86 0.27 -24.57
N SER A 410 15.00 -0.44 -24.63
CA SER A 410 15.92 -0.33 -25.76
C SER A 410 15.21 -0.83 -27.01
N LEU A 411 14.78 0.12 -27.84
CA LEU A 411 14.47 -0.07 -29.25
C LEU A 411 15.55 -0.94 -29.89
N SER A 412 15.21 -2.18 -30.26
CA SER A 412 15.91 -2.82 -31.37
C SER A 412 15.45 -2.12 -32.64
N ASN A 413 15.99 -0.94 -32.90
CA ASN A 413 16.14 -0.46 -34.26
C ASN A 413 17.20 -1.36 -34.89
N ASN A 414 16.76 -2.40 -35.59
CA ASN A 414 17.53 -3.00 -36.65
C ASN A 414 16.60 -3.16 -37.85
N SER A 415 16.94 -2.35 -38.85
CA SER A 415 16.68 -2.41 -40.29
C SER A 415 16.21 -3.75 -40.86
#